data_AF-A0A8H7FC34-F1
#
_entry.id   AF-A0A8H7FC34-F1
#
_cell.length_a   1.000
_cell.length_b   1.000
_cell.length_c   1.000
_cell.angle_alpha   90.00
_cell.angle_beta   90.00
_cell.angle_gamma   90.00
#
_symmetry.space_group_name_H-M   'P 1'
#
loop_
_entity.id
_entity.type
_entity.pdbx_description
1 polymer ?
#
loop_
_entity_poly.entity_id
_entity_poly.type
_entity_poly.pdbx_seq_one_letter_code
_entity_poly.pdbx_strand_id
1 'polypeptide(L)'
;MSNGATPEERLLAAARNDDEDNLQLAIEDGADINCRDGAGDTPLHLAVKHDMTGKTPLHYAIESESEYRTSIIDSLLEAGADTRVKDKHGTTAAELVRPDDTEVLTLIRKANAQNTISRSDIADDDDDDEDGEGSGSDSG
;
A
#
# COMPACT_ATOMS: atom_id res chain seq x y z
N MET A 1 5.41 33.05 -29.59
CA MET A 1 5.24 31.74 -30.23
C MET A 1 4.99 30.78 -29.09
N SER A 2 3.77 30.28 -28.97
CA SER A 2 3.45 29.20 -28.03
C SER A 2 4.27 27.99 -28.47
N ASN A 3 5.41 27.75 -27.83
CA ASN A 3 6.04 26.43 -27.88
C ASN A 3 4.99 25.49 -27.32
N GLY A 4 4.30 24.77 -28.19
CA GLY A 4 3.42 23.70 -27.77
C GLY A 4 4.25 22.72 -26.96
N ALA A 5 3.73 22.31 -25.80
CA ALA A 5 4.36 21.25 -25.02
C ALA A 5 4.62 20.06 -25.95
N THR A 6 5.83 19.52 -25.87
CA THR A 6 6.22 18.30 -26.58
C THR A 6 5.28 17.15 -26.22
N PRO A 7 5.10 16.13 -27.09
CA PRO A 7 4.36 14.93 -26.74
C PRO A 7 4.81 14.31 -25.41
N GLU A 8 6.12 14.32 -25.11
CA GLU A 8 6.69 13.82 -23.87
C GLU A 8 6.26 14.65 -22.65
N GLU A 9 6.31 15.99 -22.75
CA GLU A 9 5.85 16.88 -21.68
C GLU A 9 4.35 16.70 -21.41
N ARG A 10 3.55 16.50 -22.47
CA ARG A 10 2.12 16.20 -22.35
C ARG A 10 1.89 14.84 -21.70
N LEU A 11 2.65 13.81 -22.06
CA LEU A 11 2.55 12.49 -21.48
C LEU A 11 2.87 12.50 -19.97
N LEU A 12 3.97 13.15 -19.59
CA LEU A 12 4.38 13.29 -18.19
C LEU A 12 3.33 14.07 -17.38
N ALA A 13 2.79 15.16 -17.94
CA ALA A 13 1.74 15.94 -17.30
C ALA A 13 0.43 15.15 -17.15
N ALA A 14 0.03 14.40 -18.18
CA ALA A 14 -1.17 13.58 -18.17
C ALA A 14 -1.07 12.46 -17.11
N ALA A 15 0.06 11.75 -17.06
CA ALA A 15 0.29 10.72 -16.06
C ALA A 15 0.28 11.26 -14.62
N ARG A 16 0.80 12.47 -14.39
CA ARG A 16 0.74 13.14 -13.09
C ARG A 16 -0.70 13.48 -12.65
N ASN A 17 -1.57 13.79 -13.60
CA ASN A 17 -2.91 14.32 -13.32
C ASN A 17 -4.02 13.26 -13.47
N ASP A 18 -3.67 11.99 -13.71
CA ASP A 18 -4.62 10.92 -14.02
C ASP A 18 -5.54 11.28 -15.21
N ASP A 19 -4.96 11.95 -16.22
CA ASP A 19 -5.67 12.43 -17.40
C ASP A 19 -5.51 11.45 -18.56
N GLU A 20 -6.39 10.43 -18.58
CA GLU A 20 -6.37 9.35 -19.56
C GLU A 20 -6.47 9.86 -21.01
N ASP A 21 -7.31 10.85 -21.28
CA ASP A 21 -7.51 11.40 -22.62
C ASP A 21 -6.24 12.05 -23.16
N ASN A 22 -5.58 12.91 -22.37
CA ASN A 22 -4.33 13.53 -22.80
C ASN A 22 -3.16 12.54 -22.83
N LEU A 23 -3.18 11.52 -21.98
CA LEU A 23 -2.19 10.44 -21.99
C LEU A 23 -2.27 9.67 -23.30
N GLN A 24 -3.48 9.28 -23.72
CA GLN A 24 -3.72 8.59 -24.98
C GLN A 24 -3.33 9.45 -26.19
N LEU A 25 -3.73 10.72 -26.21
CA LEU A 25 -3.36 11.64 -27.30
C LEU A 25 -1.84 11.82 -27.42
N ALA A 26 -1.11 11.89 -26.30
CA ALA A 26 0.35 12.02 -26.33
C ALA A 26 1.03 10.76 -26.90
N ILE A 27 0.51 9.57 -26.57
CA ILE A 27 1.00 8.29 -27.11
C ILE A 27 0.73 8.21 -28.62
N GLU A 28 -0.46 8.62 -29.06
CA GLU A 28 -0.83 8.66 -30.49
C GLU A 28 0.05 9.63 -31.29
N ASP A 29 0.45 10.74 -30.68
CA ASP A 29 1.39 11.71 -31.25
C ASP A 29 2.87 11.22 -31.23
N GLY A 30 3.12 10.01 -30.72
CA GLY A 30 4.43 9.35 -30.76
C GLY A 30 5.34 9.64 -29.57
N ALA A 31 4.80 10.07 -28.42
CA ALA A 31 5.58 10.26 -27.20
C ALA A 31 6.29 8.96 -26.77
N ASP A 32 7.55 9.07 -26.35
CA ASP A 32 8.25 7.94 -25.71
C ASP A 32 7.64 7.65 -24.33
N ILE A 33 7.03 6.47 -24.19
CA ILE A 33 6.42 6.02 -22.94
C ILE A 33 7.40 5.91 -21.77
N ASN A 34 8.70 5.82 -22.06
CA ASN A 34 9.78 5.74 -21.07
C ASN A 34 10.54 7.06 -20.91
N CYS A 35 10.04 8.17 -21.46
CA CYS A 35 10.63 9.49 -21.24
C CYS A 35 10.74 9.81 -19.75
N ARG A 36 11.67 10.70 -19.40
CA ARG A 36 11.93 11.07 -18.01
C ARG A 36 11.77 12.57 -17.81
N ASP A 37 11.16 12.96 -16.70
CA ASP A 37 11.10 14.35 -16.29
C ASP A 37 12.43 14.85 -15.70
N GLY A 38 12.46 16.10 -15.22
CA GLY A 38 13.66 16.69 -14.61
C GLY A 38 14.11 16.02 -13.30
N ALA A 39 13.26 15.20 -12.66
CA ALA A 39 13.59 14.40 -11.49
C ALA A 39 14.02 12.97 -11.87
N GLY A 40 13.94 12.58 -13.15
CA GLY A 40 14.21 11.23 -13.62
C GLY A 40 13.01 10.28 -13.53
N ASP A 41 11.82 10.78 -13.20
CA ASP A 41 10.59 10.02 -13.09
C ASP A 41 10.02 9.74 -14.51
N THR A 42 9.59 8.50 -14.76
CA THR A 42 8.85 8.14 -15.98
C THR A 42 7.37 8.48 -15.81
N PRO A 43 6.56 8.48 -16.89
CA PRO A 43 5.11 8.60 -16.77
C PRO A 43 4.54 7.61 -15.75
N LEU A 44 5.02 6.36 -15.73
CA LEU A 44 4.58 5.36 -14.77
C LEU A 44 4.95 5.72 -13.31
N HIS A 45 6.17 6.24 -13.06
CA HIS A 45 6.53 6.72 -11.73
C HIS A 45 5.62 7.88 -11.28
N LEU A 46 5.30 8.80 -12.19
CA LEU A 46 4.41 9.93 -11.90
C LEU A 46 2.99 9.46 -11.59
N ALA A 47 2.44 8.51 -12.36
CA ALA A 47 1.11 7.95 -12.13
C ALA A 47 1.00 7.32 -10.74
N VAL A 48 1.99 6.51 -10.33
CA VAL A 48 1.99 5.87 -9.00
C VAL A 48 2.19 6.90 -7.89
N LYS A 49 3.12 7.84 -8.05
CA LYS A 49 3.44 8.86 -7.05
C LYS A 49 2.30 9.84 -6.82
N HIS A 50 1.53 10.12 -7.86
CA HIS A 50 0.41 11.05 -7.83
C HIS A 50 -0.95 10.35 -7.82
N ASP A 51 -0.99 9.04 -7.58
CA ASP A 51 -2.23 8.27 -7.46
C ASP A 51 -3.23 9.02 -6.57
N MET A 52 -4.30 9.47 -7.22
CA MET A 52 -5.30 10.31 -6.58
C MET A 52 -6.32 9.52 -5.78
N THR A 53 -6.32 8.19 -5.88
CA THR A 53 -7.32 7.33 -5.23
C THR A 53 -7.03 7.12 -3.74
N GLY A 54 -5.75 7.12 -3.33
CA GLY A 54 -5.34 6.75 -1.97
C GLY A 54 -5.60 5.29 -1.62
N LYS A 55 -5.84 4.45 -2.63
CA LYS A 55 -6.08 3.01 -2.47
C LYS A 55 -4.82 2.33 -1.95
N THR A 56 -5.01 1.40 -1.03
CA THR A 56 -3.95 0.45 -0.63
C THR A 56 -3.91 -0.72 -1.62
N PRO A 57 -2.83 -1.53 -1.63
CA PRO A 57 -2.81 -2.77 -2.43
C PRO A 57 -4.02 -3.67 -2.19
N LEU A 58 -4.56 -3.67 -0.96
CA LEU A 58 -5.76 -4.45 -0.62
C LEU A 58 -7.03 -3.90 -1.28
N HIS A 59 -7.18 -2.59 -1.47
CA HIS A 59 -8.31 -2.02 -2.23
C HIS A 59 -8.27 -2.50 -3.68
N TYR A 60 -7.11 -2.37 -4.33
CA TYR A 60 -6.91 -2.81 -5.71
C TYR A 60 -7.15 -4.31 -5.88
N ALA A 61 -6.71 -5.13 -4.93
CA ALA A 61 -6.93 -6.57 -4.98
C ALA A 61 -8.43 -6.94 -4.94
N ILE A 62 -9.23 -6.23 -4.12
CA ILE A 62 -10.67 -6.50 -3.97
C ILE A 62 -11.46 -6.11 -5.22
N GLU A 63 -11.11 -5.01 -5.86
CA GLU A 63 -11.75 -4.56 -7.10
C GLU A 63 -11.31 -5.33 -8.34
N SER A 64 -10.26 -6.14 -8.23
CA SER A 64 -9.78 -6.96 -9.33
C SER A 64 -10.80 -8.02 -9.74
N GLU A 65 -10.87 -8.33 -11.03
CA GLU A 65 -11.63 -9.50 -11.54
C GLU A 65 -10.70 -10.64 -11.99
N SER A 66 -9.46 -10.65 -11.48
CA SER A 66 -8.47 -11.68 -11.77
C SER A 66 -8.84 -13.02 -11.11
N GLU A 67 -8.54 -14.13 -11.79
CA GLU A 67 -8.61 -15.47 -11.20
C GLU A 67 -7.67 -15.66 -9.99
N TYR A 68 -6.63 -14.83 -9.87
CA TYR A 68 -5.69 -14.84 -8.74
C TYR A 68 -6.13 -13.92 -7.58
N ARG A 69 -7.29 -13.25 -7.70
CA ARG A 69 -7.79 -12.28 -6.71
C ARG A 69 -7.71 -12.81 -5.28
N THR A 70 -8.31 -13.97 -5.03
CA THR A 70 -8.38 -14.55 -3.67
C THR A 70 -6.99 -14.82 -3.11
N SER A 71 -6.08 -15.37 -3.92
CA SER A 71 -4.71 -15.69 -3.49
C SER A 71 -3.89 -14.44 -3.17
N ILE A 72 -4.07 -13.36 -3.96
CA ILE A 72 -3.43 -12.06 -3.70
C ILE A 72 -3.98 -11.45 -2.41
N ILE A 73 -5.30 -11.47 -2.21
CA ILE A 73 -5.95 -10.96 -1.00
C ILE A 73 -5.44 -11.70 0.24
N ASP A 74 -5.42 -13.03 0.20
CA ASP A 74 -4.93 -13.86 1.30
C ASP A 74 -3.47 -13.52 1.65
N SER A 75 -2.60 -13.46 0.64
CA SER A 75 -1.18 -13.09 0.82
C SER A 75 -0.99 -11.71 1.43
N LEU A 76 -1.79 -10.71 1.00
CA LEU A 76 -1.73 -9.36 1.56
C LEU A 76 -2.18 -9.33 3.02
N LEU A 77 -3.24 -10.07 3.36
CA LEU A 77 -3.74 -10.17 4.73
C LEU A 77 -2.75 -10.90 5.64
N GLU A 78 -2.12 -11.99 5.16
CA GLU A 78 -1.06 -12.71 5.88
C GLU A 78 0.18 -11.83 6.11
N ALA A 79 0.50 -10.94 5.16
CA ALA A 79 1.56 -9.95 5.31
C ALA A 79 1.19 -8.79 6.27
N GLY A 80 -0.02 -8.79 6.85
CA GLY A 80 -0.47 -7.79 7.81
C GLY A 80 -1.02 -6.52 7.17
N ALA A 81 -1.53 -6.57 5.94
CA ALA A 81 -2.21 -5.44 5.32
C ALA A 81 -3.35 -4.91 6.21
N ASP A 82 -3.31 -3.61 6.53
CA ASP A 82 -4.31 -2.99 7.39
C ASP A 82 -5.63 -2.79 6.61
N THR A 83 -6.67 -3.50 7.06
CA THR A 83 -8.02 -3.48 6.49
C THR A 83 -8.79 -2.19 6.82
N ARG A 84 -8.25 -1.35 7.71
CA ARG A 84 -8.91 -0.13 8.23
C ARG A 84 -8.45 1.14 7.54
N VAL A 85 -7.41 1.08 6.70
CA VAL A 85 -6.96 2.24 5.92
C VAL A 85 -8.08 2.63 4.96
N LYS A 86 -8.38 3.92 4.92
CA LYS A 86 -9.37 4.50 4.02
C LYS A 86 -8.68 5.08 2.80
N ASP A 87 -9.29 4.85 1.63
CA ASP A 87 -8.95 5.58 0.42
C ASP A 87 -9.35 7.06 0.52
N LYS A 88 -9.12 7.86 -0.54
CA LYS A 88 -9.52 9.28 -0.55
C LYS A 88 -11.03 9.50 -0.59
N HIS A 89 -11.82 8.47 -0.88
CA HIS A 89 -13.28 8.50 -0.76
C HIS A 89 -13.76 8.20 0.68
N GLY A 90 -12.84 7.85 1.60
CA GLY A 90 -13.16 7.51 2.98
C GLY A 90 -13.62 6.07 3.17
N THR A 91 -13.45 5.24 2.15
CA THR A 91 -13.89 3.83 2.09
C THR A 91 -12.72 2.92 2.43
N THR A 92 -12.98 1.91 3.25
CA THR A 92 -12.01 0.85 3.56
C THR A 92 -12.09 -0.29 2.54
N ALA A 93 -11.01 -1.05 2.41
CA ALA A 93 -10.97 -2.20 1.51
C ALA A 93 -12.11 -3.20 1.80
N ALA A 94 -12.41 -3.44 3.09
CA ALA A 94 -13.48 -4.34 3.51
C ALA A 94 -14.89 -3.88 3.09
N GLU A 95 -15.12 -2.58 2.94
CA GLU A 95 -16.41 -2.01 2.51
C GLU A 95 -16.65 -2.16 0.99
N LEU A 96 -15.59 -2.42 0.21
CA LEU A 96 -15.69 -2.65 -1.24
C LEU A 96 -16.07 -4.10 -1.60
N VAL A 97 -15.97 -5.03 -0.65
CA VAL A 97 -16.24 -6.46 -0.90
C VAL A 97 -17.72 -6.67 -1.21
N ARG A 98 -18.00 -7.37 -2.31
CA ARG A 98 -19.39 -7.69 -2.68
C ARG A 98 -20.04 -8.57 -1.60
N PRO A 99 -21.31 -8.33 -1.23
CA PRO A 99 -21.96 -9.09 -0.16
C PRO A 99 -22.04 -10.60 -0.39
N ASP A 100 -22.03 -11.04 -1.65
CA ASP A 100 -22.04 -12.43 -2.08
C ASP A 100 -20.64 -13.07 -2.18
N ASP A 101 -19.56 -12.28 -2.08
CA ASP A 101 -18.18 -12.78 -2.02
C ASP A 101 -17.84 -13.25 -0.60
N THR A 102 -18.49 -14.34 -0.22
CA THR A 102 -18.37 -14.96 1.12
C THR A 102 -16.95 -15.42 1.43
N GLU A 103 -16.16 -15.77 0.41
CA GLU A 103 -14.78 -16.21 0.56
C GLU A 103 -13.89 -15.06 1.01
N VAL A 104 -13.89 -13.93 0.29
CA VAL A 104 -13.11 -12.74 0.65
C VAL A 104 -13.57 -12.16 2.00
N LEU A 105 -14.88 -12.13 2.26
CA LEU A 105 -15.40 -11.69 3.56
C LEU A 105 -14.89 -12.56 4.72
N THR A 106 -14.71 -13.86 4.50
CA THR A 106 -14.19 -14.78 5.51
C THR A 106 -12.70 -14.53 5.77
N LEU A 107 -11.91 -14.30 4.73
CA LEU A 107 -10.49 -13.97 4.86
C LEU A 107 -10.27 -12.67 5.66
N ILE A 108 -11.00 -11.61 5.33
CA ILE A 108 -10.89 -10.32 6.05
C ILE A 108 -11.28 -10.46 7.52
N ARG A 109 -12.36 -11.20 7.83
CA ARG A 109 -12.77 -11.45 9.22
C ARG A 109 -11.71 -12.22 10.00
N LYS A 110 -11.11 -13.24 9.39
CA LYS A 110 -10.03 -14.03 10.01
C LYS A 110 -8.82 -13.16 10.30
N ALA A 111 -8.38 -12.35 9.34
CA ALA A 111 -7.26 -11.42 9.50
C ALA A 111 -7.50 -10.40 10.63
N ASN A 112 -8.71 -9.84 10.72
CA ASN A 112 -9.07 -8.90 11.77
C ASN A 112 -9.05 -9.54 13.17
N ALA A 113 -9.51 -10.79 13.30
CA ALA A 113 -9.45 -11.51 14.58
C ALA A 113 -8.00 -11.79 15.02
N GLN A 114 -7.12 -12.13 14.08
CA GLN A 114 -5.70 -12.39 14.37
C GLN A 114 -4.95 -11.12 14.80
N ASN A 115 -5.25 -9.96 14.20
CA ASN A 115 -4.63 -8.67 14.57
C ASN A 115 -5.01 -8.20 15.99
N THR A 116 -6.11 -8.71 16.56
CA THR A 116 -6.52 -8.40 17.94
C THR A 116 -5.81 -9.23 19.02
N ILE A 117 -5.25 -10.39 18.66
CA ILE A 117 -4.65 -11.34 19.63
C ILE A 117 -3.12 -11.14 19.72
N SER A 118 -2.45 -10.80 18.61
CA SER A 118 -0.97 -10.71 18.57
C SER A 118 -0.32 -9.54 19.34
N ARG A 119 -1.09 -8.72 20.07
CA ARG A 119 -0.54 -7.63 20.91
C ARG A 119 -0.43 -7.98 22.40
N SER A 120 -1.04 -9.07 22.88
CA SER A 120 -1.11 -9.37 24.32
C SER A 120 -0.09 -10.41 24.83
N ASP A 121 0.64 -11.10 23.95
CA ASP A 121 1.48 -12.24 24.32
C ASP A 121 3.00 -11.95 24.31
N ILE A 122 3.41 -10.68 24.18
CA ILE A 122 4.77 -10.26 24.58
C ILE A 122 4.72 -10.07 26.10
N ALA A 123 5.01 -11.16 26.82
CA ALA A 123 5.37 -11.10 28.22
C ALA A 123 6.83 -10.60 28.29
N ASP A 124 7.03 -9.43 28.90
CA ASP A 124 8.32 -9.04 29.47
C ASP A 124 8.60 -10.02 30.63
N ASP A 125 9.40 -11.04 30.35
CA ASP A 125 9.94 -11.96 31.37
C ASP A 125 11.46 -11.75 31.40
N ASP A 126 11.86 -10.56 31.87
CA ASP A 126 13.25 -10.16 32.15
C ASP A 126 13.28 -9.52 33.55
N ASP A 127 12.78 -10.26 34.54
CA ASP A 127 13.06 -10.03 35.98
C ASP A 127 13.84 -11.25 36.49
N ASP A 128 15.14 -11.31 36.19
CA ASP A 128 16.11 -12.07 37.00
C ASP A 128 17.08 -11.05 37.62
N ASP A 129 16.68 -10.52 38.77
CA ASP A 129 17.54 -9.84 39.73
C ASP A 129 18.70 -10.78 40.12
N GLU A 130 19.93 -10.48 39.72
CA GLU A 130 21.13 -11.15 40.25
C GLU A 130 21.66 -10.34 41.45
N ASP A 131 21.25 -10.76 42.64
CA ASP A 131 21.66 -10.26 43.94
C ASP A 131 23.18 -10.41 44.16
N GLY A 132 23.91 -9.31 44.00
CA GLY A 132 25.30 -9.19 44.40
C GLY A 132 25.47 -9.12 45.92
N GLU A 133 25.58 -10.26 46.58
CA GLU A 133 26.04 -10.33 47.98
C GLU A 133 27.53 -9.95 48.10
N GLY A 134 27.79 -8.69 48.43
CA GLY A 134 29.12 -8.18 48.78
C GLY A 134 29.27 -7.95 50.28
N SER A 135 29.39 -9.00 51.10
CA SER A 135 29.78 -8.90 52.50
C SER A 135 31.24 -9.33 52.69
N GLY A 136 32.15 -8.36 52.64
CA GLY A 136 33.56 -8.51 53.01
C GLY A 136 33.86 -7.73 54.29
N SER A 137 34.13 -8.44 55.38
CA SER A 137 34.31 -7.91 56.73
C SER A 137 35.64 -7.17 56.93
N ASP A 138 35.57 -6.12 57.74
CA ASP A 138 36.69 -5.43 58.41
C ASP A 138 37.29 -6.33 59.51
N SER A 139 38.62 -6.46 59.60
CA SER A 139 39.43 -6.55 60.84
C SER A 139 40.88 -6.96 60.55
N GLY A 140 41.86 -6.12 60.95
CA GLY A 140 43.29 -6.47 61.02
C GLY A 140 44.25 -5.29 60.96
#